data_AF-A0A434MD43-F1
#
_entry.id   AF-A0A434MD43-F1
#
_cell.length_a   1.000
_cell.length_b   1.000
_cell.length_c   1.000
_cell.angle_alpha   90.00
_cell.angle_beta   90.00
_cell.angle_gamma   90.00
#
_symmetry.space_group_name_H-M   'P 1'
#
loop_
_entity.id
_entity.type
_entity.pdbx_description
1 polymer ?
#
loop_
_entity_poly.entity_id
_entity_poly.type
_entity_poly.pdbx_seq_one_letter_code
_entity_poly.pdbx_strand_id
1 'polypeptide(L)' 'IETLDEIGREAAETFHHAGGEKFAHIPCLNDSAEGMAVIEAMVRRELSGWI' A
#
# COMPACT_ATOMS: atom_id res chain seq x y z
N ILE A 1 -3.83 11.12 -3.20
CA ILE A 1 -2.98 12.22 -2.70
C ILE A 1 -1.73 11.60 -2.10
N GLU A 2 -1.73 11.17 -0.83
CA GLU A 2 -0.54 10.63 -0.14
C GLU A 2 0.27 9.59 -0.94
N THR A 3 -0.33 8.47 -1.33
CA THR A 3 0.44 7.34 -1.91
C THR A 3 0.79 7.57 -3.38
N LEU A 4 -0.20 7.94 -4.21
CA LEU A 4 0.01 8.10 -5.65
C LEU A 4 0.67 9.43 -6.03
N ASP A 5 0.27 10.54 -5.41
CA ASP A 5 0.78 11.87 -5.77
C ASP A 5 2.02 12.22 -4.95
N GLU A 6 1.92 12.25 -3.62
CA GLU A 6 3.01 12.75 -2.78
C GLU A 6 4.19 11.78 -2.79
N ILE A 7 3.95 10.48 -2.59
CA ILE A 7 5.03 9.48 -2.63
C ILE A 7 5.35 9.06 -4.07
N GLY A 8 4.34 8.67 -4.84
CA GLY A 8 4.52 8.09 -6.17
C GLY A 8 5.06 9.07 -7.22
N ARG A 9 4.75 10.36 -7.09
CA ARG A 9 5.18 11.40 -8.03
C ARG A 9 6.16 12.38 -7.40
N GLU A 10 5.77 13.11 -6.36
CA GLU A 10 6.59 14.23 -5.84
C GLU A 10 7.89 13.76 -5.16
N ALA A 11 7.81 12.72 -4.31
CA ALA A 11 8.99 12.15 -3.69
C ALA A 11 9.90 11.44 -4.70
N ALA A 12 9.31 10.78 -5.71
CA ALA A 12 10.05 10.15 -6.80
C ALA A 12 10.84 11.18 -7.63
N GLU A 13 10.18 12.28 -8.03
CA GLU A 13 10.81 13.40 -8.72
C GLU A 13 11.95 14.00 -7.90
N THR A 14 11.72 14.23 -6.61
CA THR A 14 12.74 14.74 -5.67
C THR A 14 13.94 13.80 -5.57
N PHE A 15 13.69 12.49 -5.45
CA PHE A 15 14.73 11.47 -5.37
C PHE A 15 15.62 11.46 -6.62
N HIS A 16 15.03 11.52 -7.81
CA HIS A 16 15.78 11.55 -9.06
C HIS A 16 16.54 12.87 -9.27
N HIS A 17 15.95 14.02 -8.92
CA HIS A 17 16.66 15.30 -8.96
C HIS A 17 17.84 15.37 -7.99
N ALA A 18 17.80 14.63 -6.88
CA ALA A 18 18.91 14.51 -5.94
C ALA A 18 20.00 13.52 -6.41
N GLY A 19 19.89 12.93 -7.60
CA GLY A 19 20.85 11.96 -8.15
C GLY A 19 20.56 10.50 -7.80
N GLY A 20 19.37 10.20 -7.28
CA GLY A 20 18.94 8.83 -7.00
C GLY A 20 18.67 8.04 -8.28
N GLU A 21 19.22 6.82 -8.36
CA GLU A 21 19.15 6.00 -9.57
C GLU A 21 17.98 5.01 -9.57
N LYS A 22 17.59 4.49 -8.40
CA LYS A 22 16.59 3.42 -8.29
C LYS A 22 15.52 3.78 -7.27
N PHE A 23 14.34 4.08 -7.80
CA PHE A 23 13.14 4.35 -7.02
C PHE A 23 12.12 3.24 -7.23
N ALA A 24 11.43 2.84 -6.17
CA ALA A 24 10.32 1.89 -6.25
C ALA A 24 9.17 2.37 -5.35
N HIS A 25 8.02 2.61 -5.96
CA HIS A 25 6.76 2.81 -5.25
C HIS A 25 6.06 1.45 -5.09
N ILE A 26 5.80 1.04 -3.86
CA ILE A 26 5.08 -0.19 -3.56
C ILE A 26 3.57 0.12 -3.64
N PRO A 27 2.80 -0.56 -4.52
CA PRO A 27 1.37 -0.30 -4.63
C PRO A 27 0.62 -0.72 -3.36
N CYS A 28 -0.41 0.05 -3.00
CA CYS A 28 -1.33 -0.35 -1.95
C CYS A 28 -2.06 -1.63 -2.31
N LEU A 29 -2.36 -2.48 -1.31
CA LEU A 29 -3.07 -3.75 -1.53
C LEU A 29 -4.50 -3.54 -2.05
N ASN A 30 -5.18 -2.46 -1.66
CA ASN A 30 -6.52 -2.11 -2.14
C ASN A 30 -7.48 -3.32 -2.10
N ASP A 31 -8.20 -3.56 -3.20
CA ASP A 31 -9.13 -4.66 -3.43
C ASP A 31 -8.48 -5.89 -4.10
N SER A 32 -7.14 -6.01 -4.05
CA SER A 32 -6.44 -7.22 -4.48
C SER A 32 -6.88 -8.45 -3.69
N ALA A 33 -6.65 -9.64 -4.26
CA ALA A 33 -6.97 -10.90 -3.61
C ALA A 33 -6.25 -11.03 -2.25
N GLU A 34 -4.98 -10.63 -2.19
CA GLU A 34 -4.18 -10.64 -0.97
C GLU A 34 -4.68 -9.62 0.05
N GLY A 35 -5.05 -8.40 -0.40
CA GLY A 35 -5.64 -7.37 0.46
C GLY A 35 -6.94 -7.84 1.10
N MET A 36 -7.84 -8.42 0.30
CA MET A 36 -9.10 -8.96 0.77
C MET A 36 -8.93 -10.16 1.69
N ALA A 37 -7.95 -11.03 1.43
CA ALA A 37 -7.66 -12.18 2.29
C ALA A 37 -7.27 -11.77 3.71
N VAL A 38 -6.49 -10.69 3.87
CA VAL A 38 -6.14 -10.16 5.21
C VAL A 38 -7.38 -9.65 5.94
N ILE A 39 -8.24 -8.88 5.24
CA ILE A 39 -9.48 -8.36 5.82
C ILE A 39 -10.38 -9.52 6.27
N GLU A 40 -10.59 -10.53 5.41
CA GLU A 40 -11.39 -11.71 5.76
C GLU A 40 -10.82 -12.44 6.97
N ALA A 41 -9.50 -12.70 6.99
CA ALA A 41 -8.85 -13.40 8.09
C ALA A 41 -9.01 -12.65 9.43
N MET A 42 -8.86 -11.32 9.41
CA MET A 42 -9.09 -10.50 10.60
C MET A 42 -10.54 -10.56 11.05
N VAL A 43 -11.50 -10.36 10.14
CA VAL A 43 -12.93 -10.40 10.47
C VAL A 43 -13.33 -11.75 11.06
N ARG A 44 -12.92 -12.87 10.46
CA ARG A 44 -13.20 -14.22 10.98
C ARG A 44 -12.63 -14.42 12.39
N ARG A 45 -11.43 -13.91 12.65
CA ARG A 45 -10.81 -13.99 13.99
C ARG A 45 -11.61 -13.18 15.01
N GLU A 46 -11.93 -11.93 14.71
CA GLU A 46 -12.63 -11.06 15.67
C GLU A 46 -14.09 -11.50 15.91
N LEU A 47 -14.72 -12.12 14.92
CA LEU A 47 -16.08 -12.66 15.05
C LEU A 47 -16.13 -14.07 15.64
N SER A 48 -15.01 -14.72 15.95
CA SER A 48 -15.00 -16.16 16.33
C SER A 48 -15.74 -16.50 17.63
N GLY A 49 -16.09 -15.51 18.45
CA GLY A 49 -16.94 -15.68 19.63
C GLY A 49 -18.43 -15.44 19.38
N TRP A 50 -18.79 -15.08 18.16
CA TRP A 50 -20.12 -14.62 17.74
C TRP A 50 -20.71 -15.48 16.62
N ILE A 51 -19.87 -16.18 15.85
CA ILE A 51 -20.24 -17.13 14.79
C ILE A 51 -20.03 -18.59 15.20
#